data_AF-A0A920U965-F1
#
_entry.id   AF-A0A920U965-F1
#
_cell.length_a   1.000
_cell.length_b   1.000
_cell.length_c   1.000
_cell.angle_alpha   90.00
_cell.angle_beta   90.00
_cell.angle_gamma   90.00
#
_symmetry.space_group_name_H-M   'P 1'
#
loop_
_entity.id
_entity.type
_entity.pdbx_description
1 polymer ?
#
loop_
_entity_poly.entity_id
_entity_poly.type
_entity_poly.pdbx_seq_one_letter_code
_entity_poly.pdbx_strand_id
1 'polypeptide(L)'
;MDAWSDEDGFAEAASPTGVTGICGSGIIEVVAELWMAGLMDADGVIAGAGTKPSDRIVADGRTFSYVLFDPAELGFGGDRVLVTQNDIRAIQLAKAALYAGIRLLMDHLEVETIDQIGLAGAFGSHIDTIRATVLGLVPDCDPDRVTSVGNAAGAGATIALLSGSARRSITEIVDHIEKVETALEPAFQDHFVAAMAIPHRTADYPRLSTRITLPVRPDNSGAGSERSRRRRRRNDATREGKTP
;
A
#
# COMPACT_ATOMS: atom_id res chain seq x y z
N MET A 1 17.42 -17.26 6.76
CA MET A 1 16.68 -18.52 6.53
C MET A 1 15.88 -18.28 5.28
N ASP A 2 15.98 -19.18 4.31
CA ASP A 2 15.31 -19.04 3.02
C ASP A 2 14.17 -20.06 2.83
N ALA A 3 13.89 -20.88 3.85
CA ALA A 3 12.82 -21.87 3.83
C ALA A 3 11.45 -21.23 4.12
N TRP A 4 10.44 -21.63 3.37
CA TRP A 4 9.05 -21.22 3.59
C TRP A 4 8.43 -21.97 4.78
N SER A 5 7.40 -21.40 5.41
CA SER A 5 6.78 -21.98 6.61
C SER A 5 6.13 -23.36 6.39
N ASP A 6 5.83 -23.69 5.14
CA ASP A 6 5.27 -24.97 4.69
C ASP A 6 6.33 -25.92 4.11
N GLU A 7 7.60 -25.54 4.09
CA GLU A 7 8.71 -26.38 3.62
C GLU A 7 9.34 -27.21 4.75
N ASP A 8 9.78 -28.42 4.36
CA ASP A 8 10.55 -29.29 5.24
C ASP A 8 11.82 -28.59 5.75
N GLY A 9 12.05 -28.65 7.06
CA GLY A 9 13.21 -28.02 7.71
C GLY A 9 12.97 -26.59 8.22
N PHE A 10 11.82 -25.97 7.95
CA PHE A 10 11.47 -24.66 8.52
C PHE A 10 11.50 -24.68 10.05
N ALA A 11 10.86 -25.67 10.67
CA ALA A 11 10.79 -25.78 12.13
C ALA A 11 12.17 -25.90 12.79
N GLU A 12 13.07 -26.69 12.18
CA GLU A 12 14.44 -26.85 12.65
C GLU A 12 15.23 -25.55 12.51
N ALA A 13 15.13 -24.89 11.36
CA ALA A 13 15.82 -23.64 11.11
C ALA A 13 15.25 -22.47 11.95
N ALA A 14 13.97 -22.53 12.34
CA ALA A 14 13.30 -21.49 13.12
C ALA A 14 13.53 -21.67 14.62
N SER A 15 13.83 -22.89 15.08
CA SER A 15 14.03 -23.22 16.49
C SER A 15 15.04 -22.33 17.25
N PRO A 16 16.19 -21.93 16.68
CA PRO A 16 17.19 -21.15 17.42
C PRO A 16 16.76 -19.72 17.76
N THR A 17 15.97 -19.07 16.91
CA THR A 17 15.58 -17.66 17.06
C THR A 17 14.08 -17.44 17.25
N GLY A 18 13.26 -18.43 16.90
CA GLY A 18 11.81 -18.32 16.76
C GLY A 18 11.40 -17.40 15.59
N VAL A 19 10.09 -17.28 15.40
CA VAL A 19 9.46 -16.23 14.58
C VAL A 19 8.89 -15.20 15.55
N THR A 20 9.51 -14.01 15.60
CA THR A 20 9.22 -13.01 16.63
C THR A 20 8.44 -11.80 16.11
N GLY A 21 8.16 -11.74 14.80
CA GLY A 21 7.41 -10.65 14.21
C GLY A 21 7.40 -10.68 12.69
N ILE A 22 6.95 -9.56 12.10
CA ILE A 22 6.79 -9.37 10.66
C ILE A 22 7.68 -8.21 10.23
N CYS A 23 8.47 -8.39 9.17
CA CYS A 23 9.23 -7.29 8.57
C CYS A 23 8.34 -6.36 7.72
N GLY A 24 8.88 -5.21 7.29
CA GLY A 24 8.14 -4.23 6.49
C GLY A 24 7.58 -4.77 5.16
N SER A 25 8.34 -5.60 4.44
CA SER A 25 7.87 -6.27 3.22
C SER A 25 6.82 -7.32 3.53
N GLY A 26 7.03 -8.09 4.61
CA GLY A 26 6.10 -9.12 5.05
C GLY A 26 4.71 -8.56 5.35
N ILE A 27 4.60 -7.41 6.03
CA ILE A 27 3.27 -6.83 6.30
C ILE A 27 2.60 -6.31 5.01
N ILE A 28 3.37 -5.77 4.05
CA ILE A 28 2.83 -5.35 2.75
C ILE A 28 2.23 -6.54 2.01
N GLU A 29 2.96 -7.64 1.95
CA GLU A 29 2.51 -8.87 1.29
C GLU A 29 1.32 -9.49 2.01
N VAL A 30 1.32 -9.57 3.34
CA VAL A 30 0.19 -10.12 4.10
C VAL A 30 -1.09 -9.32 3.87
N VAL A 31 -1.04 -7.98 3.89
CA VAL A 31 -2.25 -7.16 3.64
C VAL A 31 -2.75 -7.33 2.21
N ALA A 32 -1.84 -7.39 1.23
CA ALA A 32 -2.21 -7.67 -0.16
C ALA A 32 -2.87 -9.04 -0.29
N GLU A 33 -2.30 -10.07 0.35
CA GLU A 33 -2.81 -11.44 0.28
C GLU A 33 -4.12 -11.65 1.03
N LEU A 34 -4.35 -10.95 2.15
CA LEU A 34 -5.64 -11.00 2.84
C LEU A 34 -6.77 -10.53 1.94
N TRP A 35 -6.55 -9.49 1.15
CA TRP A 35 -7.51 -9.02 0.16
C TRP A 35 -7.65 -10.00 -1.02
N MET A 36 -6.52 -10.45 -1.59
CA MET A 36 -6.49 -11.38 -2.73
C MET A 36 -7.15 -12.72 -2.42
N ALA A 37 -6.96 -13.25 -1.21
CA ALA A 37 -7.58 -14.49 -0.73
C ALA A 37 -9.09 -14.32 -0.48
N GLY A 38 -9.57 -13.07 -0.37
CA GLY A 38 -10.93 -12.72 -0.02
C GLY A 38 -11.24 -12.84 1.46
N LEU A 39 -10.22 -12.73 2.34
CA LEU A 39 -10.35 -12.73 3.81
C LEU A 39 -10.56 -11.31 4.38
N MET A 40 -10.29 -10.31 3.56
CA MET A 40 -10.45 -8.90 3.85
C MET A 40 -11.15 -8.21 2.69
N ASP A 41 -12.02 -7.25 2.97
CA ASP A 41 -12.66 -6.46 1.91
C ASP A 41 -11.75 -5.34 1.38
N ALA A 42 -12.19 -4.67 0.30
CA ALA A 42 -11.41 -3.59 -0.32
C ALA A 42 -11.28 -2.34 0.56
N ASP A 43 -12.13 -2.16 1.59
CA ASP A 43 -12.00 -1.08 2.57
C ASP A 43 -11.07 -1.47 3.74
N GLY A 44 -10.46 -2.67 3.69
CA GLY A 44 -9.48 -3.16 4.64
C GLY A 44 -10.08 -3.76 5.91
N VAL A 45 -11.34 -4.21 5.89
CA VAL A 45 -11.98 -4.86 7.03
C VAL A 45 -11.74 -6.37 6.98
N ILE A 46 -11.06 -6.91 8.00
CA ILE A 46 -10.86 -8.35 8.17
C ILE A 46 -12.20 -8.99 8.51
N ALA A 47 -12.54 -10.10 7.82
CA ALA A 47 -13.88 -10.69 7.86
C ALA A 47 -15.00 -9.67 7.53
N GLY A 48 -14.68 -8.73 6.63
CA GLY A 48 -15.62 -7.75 6.09
C GLY A 48 -16.78 -8.38 5.32
N ALA A 49 -17.73 -7.56 4.89
CA ALA A 49 -18.91 -8.05 4.18
C ALA A 49 -18.52 -8.77 2.88
N GLY A 50 -19.03 -9.99 2.67
CA GLY A 50 -18.77 -10.78 1.46
C GLY A 50 -17.40 -11.47 1.42
N THR A 51 -16.63 -11.44 2.51
CA THR A 51 -15.37 -12.18 2.64
C THR A 51 -15.62 -13.66 2.97
N LYS A 52 -14.60 -14.49 2.72
CA LYS A 52 -14.61 -15.92 3.02
C LYS A 52 -14.28 -16.16 4.51
N PRO A 53 -14.89 -17.18 5.14
CA PRO A 53 -14.47 -17.60 6.47
C PRO A 53 -13.07 -18.23 6.43
N SER A 54 -12.38 -18.19 7.57
CA SER A 54 -11.10 -18.87 7.76
C SER A 54 -10.90 -19.15 9.25
N ASP A 55 -10.38 -20.33 9.57
CA ASP A 55 -10.05 -20.72 10.96
C ASP A 55 -8.90 -19.90 11.54
N ARG A 56 -8.14 -19.20 10.69
CA ARG A 56 -7.10 -18.24 11.10
C ARG A 56 -7.63 -16.85 11.44
N ILE A 57 -8.92 -16.58 11.22
CA ILE A 57 -9.54 -15.33 11.66
C ILE A 57 -10.11 -15.53 13.05
N VAL A 58 -9.63 -14.74 14.00
CA VAL A 58 -10.05 -14.80 15.41
C VAL A 58 -10.67 -13.48 15.85
N ALA A 59 -11.65 -13.55 16.76
CA ALA A 59 -12.26 -12.37 17.34
C ALA A 59 -11.24 -11.60 18.19
N ASP A 60 -11.21 -10.29 18.02
CA ASP A 60 -10.34 -9.36 18.75
C ASP A 60 -11.17 -8.15 19.17
N GLY A 61 -11.78 -8.25 20.35
CA GLY A 61 -12.73 -7.27 20.87
C GLY A 61 -13.96 -7.09 19.95
N ARG A 62 -14.05 -5.93 19.31
CA ARG A 62 -15.14 -5.58 18.36
C ARG A 62 -14.75 -5.80 16.89
N THR A 63 -13.54 -6.30 16.67
CA THR A 63 -12.91 -6.49 15.35
C THR A 63 -12.43 -7.93 15.24
N PHE A 64 -11.72 -8.23 14.15
CA PHE A 64 -11.07 -9.50 13.91
C PHE A 64 -9.58 -9.29 13.64
N SER A 65 -8.80 -10.30 13.98
CA SER A 65 -7.37 -10.38 13.73
C SER A 65 -7.08 -11.66 12.96
N TYR A 66 -6.07 -11.63 12.09
CA TYR A 66 -5.61 -12.80 11.35
C TYR A 66 -4.39 -13.41 12.04
N VAL A 67 -4.43 -14.70 12.34
CA VAL A 67 -3.30 -15.46 12.88
C VAL A 67 -2.37 -15.79 11.71
N LEU A 68 -1.26 -15.07 11.59
CA LEU A 68 -0.26 -15.31 10.57
C LEU A 68 0.61 -16.52 10.92
N PHE A 69 0.98 -16.65 12.20
CA PHE A 69 1.80 -17.75 12.69
C PHE A 69 1.40 -18.13 14.12
N ASP A 70 1.25 -19.42 14.38
CA ASP A 70 1.04 -19.98 15.71
C ASP A 70 2.19 -20.96 16.04
N PRO A 71 3.09 -20.64 16.98
CA PRO A 71 4.19 -21.52 17.38
C PRO A 71 3.73 -22.91 17.84
N ALA A 72 2.50 -23.02 18.37
CA ALA A 72 1.95 -24.29 18.82
C ALA A 72 1.74 -25.29 17.67
N GLU A 73 1.56 -24.82 16.43
CA GLU A 73 1.47 -25.68 15.23
C GLU A 73 2.78 -26.45 14.98
N LEU A 74 3.91 -25.94 15.48
CA LEU A 74 5.23 -26.57 15.40
C LEU A 74 5.66 -27.24 16.71
N GLY A 75 4.77 -27.31 17.71
CA GLY A 75 5.10 -27.88 19.03
C GLY A 75 6.03 -27.00 19.87
N PHE A 76 6.21 -25.73 19.52
CA PHE A 76 6.99 -24.76 20.28
C PHE A 76 6.08 -23.92 21.18
N GLY A 77 6.65 -23.39 22.28
CA GLY A 77 6.01 -22.35 23.08
C GLY A 77 6.32 -20.95 22.52
N GLY A 78 5.41 -19.99 22.73
CA GLY A 78 5.60 -18.60 22.30
C GLY A 78 4.27 -17.90 22.02
N ASP A 79 4.37 -16.60 21.70
CA ASP A 79 3.21 -15.80 21.33
C ASP A 79 2.88 -15.96 19.85
N ARG A 80 1.58 -15.88 19.53
CA ARG A 80 1.10 -15.86 18.14
C ARG A 80 1.52 -14.57 17.46
N VAL A 81 1.86 -14.66 16.17
CA VAL A 81 2.02 -13.49 15.31
C VAL A 81 0.67 -13.20 14.66
N LEU A 82 0.08 -12.07 15.05
CA LEU A 82 -1.22 -11.61 14.57
C LEU A 82 -1.06 -10.42 13.63
N VAL A 83 -1.94 -10.31 12.65
CA VAL A 83 -2.21 -9.07 11.93
C VAL A 83 -3.56 -8.54 12.37
N THR A 84 -3.56 -7.42 13.08
CA THR A 84 -4.76 -6.85 13.66
C THR A 84 -5.44 -5.88 12.71
N GLN A 85 -6.70 -5.57 12.98
CA GLN A 85 -7.42 -4.54 12.24
C GLN A 85 -6.71 -3.17 12.30
N ASN A 86 -6.04 -2.83 13.41
CA ASN A 86 -5.30 -1.59 13.55
C ASN A 86 -4.04 -1.58 12.68
N ASP A 87 -3.36 -2.72 12.53
CA ASP A 87 -2.21 -2.84 11.63
C ASP A 87 -2.64 -2.59 10.18
N ILE A 88 -3.77 -3.16 9.75
CA ILE A 88 -4.34 -2.86 8.42
C ILE A 88 -4.58 -1.36 8.26
N ARG A 89 -5.17 -0.69 9.27
CA ARG A 89 -5.41 0.77 9.20
C ARG A 89 -4.10 1.56 9.09
N ALA A 90 -3.07 1.20 9.84
CA ALA A 90 -1.77 1.85 9.76
C ALA A 90 -1.15 1.72 8.36
N ILE A 91 -1.20 0.52 7.77
CA ILE A 91 -0.73 0.27 6.41
C ILE A 91 -1.54 1.05 5.38
N GLN A 92 -2.87 1.09 5.51
CA GLN A 92 -3.73 1.88 4.62
C GLN A 92 -3.39 3.37 4.66
N LEU A 93 -3.17 3.94 5.85
CA LEU A 93 -2.77 5.34 5.99
C LEU A 93 -1.43 5.62 5.31
N ALA A 94 -0.44 4.74 5.53
CA ALA A 94 0.89 4.88 4.94
C ALA A 94 0.86 4.79 3.41
N LYS A 95 0.19 3.76 2.87
CA LYS A 95 0.12 3.55 1.42
C LYS A 95 -0.74 4.60 0.72
N ALA A 96 -1.82 5.07 1.37
CA ALA A 96 -2.64 6.16 0.83
C ALA A 96 -1.87 7.48 0.74
N ALA A 97 -1.04 7.79 1.75
CA ALA A 97 -0.17 8.98 1.71
C ALA A 97 0.83 8.92 0.56
N LEU A 98 1.48 7.77 0.35
CA LEU A 98 2.44 7.57 -0.73
C LEU A 98 1.75 7.71 -2.10
N TYR A 99 0.65 6.99 -2.32
CA TYR A 99 -0.10 7.05 -3.58
C TYR A 99 -0.59 8.47 -3.86
N ALA A 100 -1.17 9.15 -2.87
CA ALA A 100 -1.67 10.52 -3.01
C ALA A 100 -0.55 11.51 -3.36
N GLY A 101 0.64 11.35 -2.77
CA GLY A 101 1.81 12.14 -3.13
C GLY A 101 2.23 11.92 -4.59
N ILE A 102 2.28 10.67 -5.05
CA ILE A 102 2.62 10.35 -6.45
C ILE A 102 1.57 10.94 -7.40
N ARG A 103 0.28 10.75 -7.12
CA ARG A 103 -0.79 11.27 -7.98
C ARG A 103 -0.82 12.79 -8.03
N LEU A 104 -0.57 13.45 -6.90
CA LEU A 104 -0.43 14.91 -6.87
C LEU A 104 0.71 15.37 -7.79
N LEU A 105 1.89 14.73 -7.71
CA LEU A 105 3.01 15.06 -8.61
C LEU A 105 2.67 14.80 -10.09
N MET A 106 1.93 13.73 -10.38
CA MET A 106 1.44 13.46 -11.73
C MET A 106 0.51 14.59 -12.23
N ASP A 107 -0.38 15.10 -11.37
CA ASP A 107 -1.27 16.21 -11.70
C ASP A 107 -0.47 17.51 -11.98
N HIS A 108 0.53 17.83 -11.14
CA HIS A 108 1.40 19.00 -11.35
C HIS A 108 2.21 18.92 -12.65
N LEU A 109 2.63 17.71 -13.04
CA LEU A 109 3.37 17.46 -14.28
C LEU A 109 2.45 17.24 -15.49
N GLU A 110 1.13 17.24 -15.28
CA GLU A 110 0.11 16.97 -16.30
C GLU A 110 0.34 15.63 -17.04
N VAL A 111 0.76 14.60 -16.30
CA VAL A 111 1.00 13.25 -16.84
C VAL A 111 -0.02 12.25 -16.31
N GLU A 112 -0.43 11.32 -17.17
CA GLU A 112 -1.39 10.27 -16.79
C GLU A 112 -0.74 8.91 -16.53
N THR A 113 0.48 8.70 -17.01
CA THR A 113 1.16 7.40 -16.93
C THR A 113 2.58 7.55 -16.41
N ILE A 114 3.02 6.57 -15.62
CA ILE A 114 4.41 6.47 -15.17
C ILE A 114 5.11 5.37 -15.98
N ASP A 115 6.28 5.70 -16.52
CA ASP A 115 7.09 4.77 -17.30
C ASP A 115 7.80 3.74 -16.44
N GLN A 116 8.34 4.15 -15.29
CA GLN A 116 9.12 3.30 -14.40
C GLN A 116 9.00 3.79 -12.95
N ILE A 117 8.99 2.84 -12.02
CA ILE A 117 8.91 3.11 -10.59
C ILE A 117 10.06 2.38 -9.89
N GLY A 118 10.90 3.16 -9.20
CA GLY A 118 11.93 2.63 -8.31
C GLY A 118 11.51 2.78 -6.84
N LEU A 119 11.29 1.67 -6.15
CA LEU A 119 10.97 1.64 -4.72
C LEU A 119 12.27 1.58 -3.90
N ALA A 120 12.68 2.74 -3.38
CA ALA A 120 13.78 2.85 -2.44
C ALA A 120 13.27 2.88 -0.99
N GLY A 121 14.10 2.44 -0.04
CA GLY A 121 13.80 2.50 1.39
C GLY A 121 14.00 1.18 2.11
N ALA A 122 13.82 1.20 3.43
CA ALA A 122 14.08 0.07 4.32
C ALA A 122 12.90 -0.90 4.45
N PHE A 123 12.12 -1.11 3.39
CA PHE A 123 10.98 -2.04 3.38
C PHE A 123 11.39 -3.52 3.49
N GLY A 124 12.62 -3.85 3.89
CA GLY A 124 13.18 -5.21 3.87
C GLY A 124 14.12 -5.42 2.69
N SER A 125 14.80 -6.57 2.68
CA SER A 125 15.84 -6.89 1.69
C SER A 125 15.31 -7.02 0.26
N HIS A 126 14.03 -7.41 0.07
CA HIS A 126 13.36 -7.41 -1.23
C HIS A 126 11.84 -7.26 -1.00
N ILE A 127 11.24 -6.17 -1.49
CA ILE A 127 9.78 -6.01 -1.52
C ILE A 127 9.23 -6.66 -2.80
N ASP A 128 8.20 -7.51 -2.70
CA ASP A 128 7.48 -7.97 -3.88
C ASP A 128 6.72 -6.80 -4.51
N THR A 129 7.15 -6.41 -5.72
CA THR A 129 6.61 -5.24 -6.42
C THR A 129 5.20 -5.48 -6.97
N ILE A 130 4.82 -6.73 -7.23
CA ILE A 130 3.45 -7.09 -7.62
C ILE A 130 2.54 -6.88 -6.40
N ARG A 131 2.91 -7.40 -5.24
CA ARG A 131 2.11 -7.27 -4.01
C ARG A 131 2.07 -5.84 -3.48
N ALA A 132 3.14 -5.08 -3.62
CA ALA A 132 3.12 -3.64 -3.37
C ALA A 132 2.10 -2.92 -4.27
N THR A 133 2.06 -3.25 -5.56
CA THR A 133 1.09 -2.66 -6.49
C THR A 133 -0.35 -3.13 -6.20
N VAL A 134 -0.56 -4.40 -5.83
CA VAL A 134 -1.86 -4.95 -5.38
C VAL A 134 -2.36 -4.24 -4.12
N LEU A 135 -1.48 -3.90 -3.18
CA LEU A 135 -1.83 -3.09 -2.01
C LEU A 135 -2.23 -1.66 -2.41
N GLY A 136 -1.75 -1.19 -3.55
CA GLY A 136 -1.92 0.18 -4.03
C GLY A 136 -0.90 1.14 -3.43
N LEU A 137 0.33 0.68 -3.17
CA LEU A 137 1.43 1.59 -2.79
C LEU A 137 1.71 2.61 -3.88
N VAL A 138 1.55 2.20 -5.14
CA VAL A 138 1.87 2.99 -6.32
C VAL A 138 0.75 2.91 -7.38
N PRO A 139 0.68 3.90 -8.30
CA PRO A 139 -0.18 3.83 -9.48
C PRO A 139 0.17 2.66 -10.40
N ASP A 140 -0.77 2.30 -11.28
CA ASP A 140 -0.56 1.26 -12.28
C ASP A 140 0.60 1.65 -13.20
N CYS A 141 1.57 0.75 -13.32
CA CYS A 141 2.76 0.87 -14.14
C CYS A 141 3.01 -0.49 -14.78
N ASP A 142 3.90 -0.54 -15.77
CA ASP A 142 4.35 -1.84 -16.30
C ASP A 142 5.00 -2.64 -15.15
N PRO A 143 4.51 -3.83 -14.80
CA PRO A 143 5.06 -4.61 -13.69
C PRO A 143 6.55 -4.92 -13.83
N ASP A 144 7.07 -5.03 -15.07
CA ASP A 144 8.51 -5.26 -15.32
C ASP A 144 9.36 -3.99 -15.08
N ARG A 145 8.70 -2.84 -14.94
CA ARG A 145 9.33 -1.53 -14.69
C ARG A 145 9.05 -1.01 -13.29
N VAL A 146 8.50 -1.83 -12.39
CA VAL A 146 8.45 -1.56 -10.96
C VAL A 146 9.54 -2.38 -10.28
N THR A 147 10.59 -1.71 -9.77
CA THR A 147 11.77 -2.38 -9.22
C THR A 147 12.08 -1.91 -7.79
N SER A 148 12.63 -2.82 -6.97
CA SER A 148 13.20 -2.44 -5.68
C SER A 148 14.62 -1.91 -5.88
N VAL A 149 14.90 -0.73 -5.34
CA VAL A 149 16.20 -0.05 -5.44
C VAL A 149 17.02 -0.23 -4.15
N GLY A 150 16.40 -0.75 -3.09
CA GLY A 150 17.03 -0.91 -1.77
C GLY A 150 17.36 0.43 -1.11
N ASN A 151 18.48 0.48 -0.37
CA ASN A 151 18.92 1.69 0.35
C ASN A 151 19.64 2.68 -0.59
N ALA A 152 18.86 3.41 -1.38
CA ALA A 152 19.37 4.42 -2.31
C ALA A 152 20.13 5.56 -1.59
N ALA A 153 19.70 5.95 -0.39
CA ALA A 153 20.37 6.99 0.40
C ALA A 153 21.79 6.56 0.81
N GLY A 154 21.95 5.33 1.30
CA GLY A 154 23.25 4.76 1.64
C GLY A 154 24.16 4.63 0.43
N ALA A 155 23.65 4.10 -0.69
CA ALA A 155 24.40 4.01 -1.94
C ALA A 155 24.85 5.39 -2.45
N GLY A 156 23.95 6.38 -2.43
CA GLY A 156 24.25 7.77 -2.80
C GLY A 156 25.33 8.40 -1.91
N ALA A 157 25.30 8.15 -0.59
CA ALA A 157 26.31 8.63 0.34
C ALA A 157 27.70 8.03 0.04
N THR A 158 27.77 6.72 -0.26
CA THR A 158 29.02 6.07 -0.67
C THR A 158 29.56 6.65 -1.99
N ILE A 159 28.69 6.87 -2.98
CA ILE A 159 29.08 7.50 -4.26
C ILE A 159 29.64 8.90 -4.03
N ALA A 160 28.96 9.73 -3.23
CA ALA A 160 29.41 11.08 -2.90
C ALA A 160 30.71 11.09 -2.09
N LEU A 161 30.94 10.10 -1.24
CA LEU A 161 32.17 9.97 -0.46
C LEU A 161 33.37 9.63 -1.35
N LEU A 162 33.20 8.69 -2.28
CA LEU A 162 34.28 8.15 -3.13
C LEU A 162 34.55 8.99 -4.39
N SER A 163 33.61 9.83 -4.81
CA SER A 163 33.73 10.63 -6.05
C SER A 163 33.41 12.10 -5.83
N GLY A 164 34.44 12.95 -5.98
CA GLY A 164 34.28 14.41 -5.91
C GLY A 164 33.44 14.99 -7.05
N SER A 165 33.46 14.40 -8.25
CA SER A 165 32.61 14.82 -9.37
C SER A 165 31.15 14.44 -9.15
N ALA A 166 30.88 13.23 -8.66
CA ALA A 166 29.52 12.80 -8.33
C ALA A 166 28.93 13.69 -7.22
N ARG A 167 29.73 14.03 -6.20
CA ARG A 167 29.30 14.96 -5.14
C ARG A 167 28.87 16.32 -5.71
N ARG A 168 29.63 16.90 -6.64
CA ARG A 168 29.26 18.16 -7.30
C ARG A 168 27.97 18.03 -8.11
N SER A 169 27.83 16.96 -8.89
CA SER A 169 26.62 16.71 -9.66
C SER A 169 25.38 16.55 -8.77
N ILE A 170 25.50 15.89 -7.62
CA ILE A 170 24.41 15.81 -6.64
C ILE A 170 24.02 17.21 -6.13
N THR A 171 25.00 18.07 -5.81
CA THR A 171 24.74 19.46 -5.40
C THR A 171 24.01 20.24 -6.48
N GLU A 172 24.44 20.14 -7.74
CA GLU A 172 23.78 20.81 -8.87
C GLU A 172 22.32 20.33 -9.06
N ILE A 173 22.06 19.04 -8.90
CA ILE A 173 20.68 18.49 -8.98
C ILE A 173 19.79 19.06 -7.88
N VAL A 174 20.32 19.18 -6.65
CA VAL A 174 19.54 19.69 -5.50
C VAL A 174 19.03 21.11 -5.74
N ASP A 175 19.81 21.96 -6.43
CA ASP A 175 19.41 23.33 -6.77
C ASP A 175 18.25 23.40 -7.78
N HIS A 176 17.89 22.28 -8.41
CA HIS A 176 16.80 22.17 -9.38
C HIS A 176 15.59 21.38 -8.87
N ILE A 177 15.60 20.95 -7.60
CA ILE A 177 14.46 20.26 -7.00
C ILE A 177 13.38 21.27 -6.64
N GLU A 178 12.21 21.14 -7.26
CA GLU A 178 11.00 21.82 -6.83
C GLU A 178 10.28 21.01 -5.74
N LYS A 179 10.00 21.64 -4.61
CA LYS A 179 9.29 21.02 -3.49
C LYS A 179 7.79 21.33 -3.60
N VAL A 180 6.98 20.29 -3.75
CA VAL A 180 5.52 20.37 -3.65
C VAL A 180 5.09 20.06 -2.21
N GLU A 181 4.42 21.01 -1.55
CA GLU A 181 3.96 20.86 -0.16
C GLU A 181 2.53 20.30 -0.11
N THR A 182 2.42 18.99 0.13
CA THR A 182 1.14 18.25 0.16
C THR A 182 0.09 18.86 1.10
N ALA A 183 0.50 19.46 2.21
CA ALA A 183 -0.40 20.06 3.20
C ALA A 183 -1.15 21.30 2.68
N LEU A 184 -0.64 21.94 1.62
CA LEU A 184 -1.25 23.12 1.01
C LEU A 184 -2.11 22.76 -0.20
N GLU A 185 -2.06 21.51 -0.66
CA GLU A 185 -2.71 21.06 -1.88
C GLU A 185 -4.10 20.45 -1.59
N PRO A 186 -5.20 21.11 -1.98
CA PRO A 186 -6.55 20.61 -1.68
C PRO A 186 -6.83 19.23 -2.29
N ALA A 187 -6.21 18.93 -3.44
CA ALA A 187 -6.37 17.66 -4.14
C ALA A 187 -5.75 16.47 -3.39
N PHE A 188 -4.75 16.71 -2.52
CA PHE A 188 -4.08 15.64 -1.78
C PHE A 188 -5.05 14.84 -0.92
N GLN A 189 -5.97 15.52 -0.23
CA GLN A 189 -6.95 14.84 0.63
C GLN A 189 -7.92 13.96 -0.18
N ASP A 190 -8.34 14.41 -1.36
CA ASP A 190 -9.23 13.65 -2.23
C ASP A 190 -8.52 12.39 -2.76
N HIS A 191 -7.26 12.52 -3.20
CA HIS A 191 -6.41 11.39 -3.59
C HIS A 191 -6.18 10.42 -2.44
N PHE A 192 -5.89 10.93 -1.24
CA PHE A 192 -5.66 10.13 -0.05
C PHE A 192 -6.89 9.28 0.32
N VAL A 193 -8.08 9.89 0.36
CA VAL A 193 -9.33 9.17 0.68
C VAL A 193 -9.65 8.10 -0.37
N ALA A 194 -9.41 8.38 -1.65
CA ALA A 194 -9.59 7.41 -2.71
C ALA A 194 -8.57 6.25 -2.62
N ALA A 195 -7.34 6.55 -2.21
CA ALA A 195 -6.26 5.60 -2.03
C ALA A 195 -6.35 4.78 -0.72
N MET A 196 -7.30 5.04 0.17
CA MET A 196 -7.51 4.19 1.36
C MET A 196 -8.01 2.78 1.00
N ALA A 197 -8.81 2.64 -0.07
CA ALA A 197 -9.29 1.34 -0.54
C ALA A 197 -8.18 0.56 -1.25
N ILE A 198 -8.25 -0.77 -1.31
CA ILE A 198 -7.21 -1.63 -1.88
C ILE A 198 -7.64 -2.16 -3.27
N PRO A 199 -6.80 -1.98 -4.32
CA PRO A 199 -5.60 -1.13 -4.37
C PRO A 199 -5.96 0.36 -4.35
N HIS A 200 -7.11 0.74 -4.91
CA HIS A 200 -7.63 2.11 -4.95
C HIS A 200 -9.14 2.08 -5.13
N ARG A 201 -9.86 3.12 -4.72
CA ARG A 201 -11.34 3.18 -4.81
C ARG A 201 -11.85 3.28 -6.25
N THR A 202 -11.16 4.05 -7.08
CA THR A 202 -11.61 4.41 -8.43
C THR A 202 -10.57 4.20 -9.53
N ALA A 203 -9.33 3.92 -9.16
CA ALA A 203 -8.26 3.78 -10.15
C ALA A 203 -8.22 2.34 -10.64
N ASP A 204 -8.05 2.20 -11.95
CA ASP A 204 -7.91 0.92 -12.61
C ASP A 204 -6.46 0.49 -12.63
N TYR A 205 -6.25 -0.82 -12.72
CA TYR A 205 -4.92 -1.43 -12.74
C TYR A 205 -4.80 -2.43 -13.90
N PRO A 206 -4.99 -1.98 -15.15
CA PRO A 206 -4.96 -2.87 -16.31
C PRO A 206 -3.60 -3.53 -16.52
N ARG A 207 -2.48 -2.84 -16.26
CA ARG A 207 -1.13 -3.40 -16.43
C ARG A 207 -0.84 -4.45 -15.35
N LEU A 208 -1.17 -4.17 -14.09
CA LEU A 208 -1.10 -5.19 -13.03
C LEU A 208 -1.96 -6.41 -13.36
N SER A 209 -3.15 -6.20 -13.92
CA SER A 209 -4.09 -7.27 -14.27
C SER A 209 -3.55 -8.22 -15.35
N THR A 210 -2.50 -7.85 -16.08
CA THR A 210 -1.79 -8.75 -16.99
C THR A 210 -0.95 -9.81 -16.28
N ARG A 211 -0.60 -9.58 -15.01
CA ARG A 211 0.24 -10.47 -14.19
C ARG A 211 -0.55 -11.24 -13.13
N ILE A 212 -1.64 -10.67 -12.63
CA ILE A 212 -2.42 -11.28 -11.56
C ILE A 212 -3.91 -10.97 -11.71
N THR A 213 -4.77 -11.92 -11.34
CA THR A 213 -6.23 -11.71 -11.34
C THR A 213 -6.66 -11.05 -10.04
N LEU A 214 -7.12 -9.79 -10.12
CA LEU A 214 -7.59 -9.05 -8.96
C LEU A 214 -9.02 -9.48 -8.54
N PRO A 215 -9.34 -9.50 -7.24
CA PRO A 215 -10.70 -9.68 -6.76
C PRO A 215 -11.67 -8.66 -7.36
N VAL A 216 -12.89 -9.11 -7.65
CA VAL A 216 -13.96 -8.23 -8.14
C VAL A 216 -14.30 -7.21 -7.07
N ARG A 217 -14.21 -5.92 -7.40
CA ARG A 217 -14.62 -4.85 -6.49
C ARG A 217 -16.16 -4.81 -6.44
N PRO A 218 -16.78 -4.73 -5.26
CA PRO A 218 -18.21 -4.44 -5.16
C PRO A 218 -18.50 -3.13 -5.88
N ASP A 219 -19.56 -3.12 -6.70
CA ASP A 219 -19.88 -2.02 -7.58
C ASP A 219 -20.31 -0.78 -6.76
N ASN A 220 -19.39 0.15 -6.51
CA ASN A 220 -19.62 1.36 -5.70
C ASN A 220 -20.27 2.51 -6.50
N SER A 221 -20.92 2.19 -7.62
CA SER A 221 -21.55 3.13 -8.56
C SER A 221 -22.68 3.98 -7.95
N GLY A 222 -23.14 3.68 -6.73
CA GLY A 222 -24.18 4.43 -6.02
C GLY A 222 -23.71 5.61 -5.15
N ALA A 223 -22.54 5.52 -4.49
CA ALA A 223 -22.21 6.44 -3.38
C ALA A 223 -21.68 7.82 -3.82
N GLY A 224 -20.94 7.88 -4.94
CA GLY A 224 -20.39 9.14 -5.48
C GLY A 224 -21.43 9.99 -6.22
N SER A 225 -22.39 9.32 -6.88
CA SER A 225 -23.47 9.93 -7.64
C SER A 225 -24.41 10.76 -6.76
N GLU A 226 -24.77 10.24 -5.57
CA GLU A 226 -25.67 10.95 -4.65
C GLU A 226 -25.02 12.17 -4.00
N ARG A 227 -23.73 12.08 -3.61
CA ARG A 227 -23.00 13.23 -3.05
C ARG A 227 -22.82 14.34 -4.09
N SER A 228 -22.51 13.99 -5.34
CA SER A 228 -22.40 14.95 -6.45
C SER A 228 -23.74 15.60 -6.79
N ARG A 229 -24.83 14.82 -6.87
CA ARG A 229 -26.20 15.32 -7.08
C ARG A 229 -26.69 16.21 -5.93
N ARG A 230 -26.35 15.86 -4.68
CA ARG A 230 -26.72 16.66 -3.49
C ARG A 230 -25.92 17.96 -3.41
N ARG A 231 -24.66 17.98 -3.85
CA ARG A 231 -23.82 19.19 -3.94
C ARG A 231 -24.30 20.11 -5.08
N ARG A 232 -24.69 19.56 -6.25
CA ARG A 232 -25.33 20.34 -7.34
C ARG A 232 -26.65 20.97 -6.92
N ARG A 233 -27.56 20.21 -6.29
CA ARG A 233 -28.85 20.74 -5.79
C ARG A 233 -28.67 21.85 -4.74
N ARG A 234 -27.64 21.75 -3.89
CA ARG A 234 -27.36 22.76 -2.86
C ARG A 234 -26.78 24.06 -3.44
N ASN A 235 -26.05 23.98 -4.56
CA ASN A 235 -25.50 25.14 -5.26
C ASN A 235 -26.51 25.85 -6.17
N ASP A 236 -27.53 25.14 -6.69
CA ASP A 236 -28.64 25.78 -7.42
C ASP A 236 -29.56 26.56 -6.47
N ALA A 237 -29.90 25.98 -5.32
CA ALA A 237 -30.76 26.64 -4.34
C ALA A 237 -30.14 27.92 -3.73
N THR A 238 -28.81 28.03 -3.68
CA THR A 238 -28.11 29.25 -3.23
C THR A 238 -27.95 30.30 -4.32
N ARG A 239 -28.13 29.93 -5.60
CA ARG A 239 -28.11 30.88 -6.74
C ARG A 239 -29.46 31.53 -6.99
N GLU A 240 -30.57 30.83 -6.76
CA GLU A 240 -31.93 31.39 -6.96
C GLU A 240 -32.38 32.35 -5.85
N GLY A 241 -31.76 32.30 -4.66
CA GLY A 241 -32.10 33.18 -3.53
C GLY A 241 -31.39 34.53 -3.51
N LYS A 242 -30.65 34.91 -4.56
CA LYS A 242 -29.81 36.11 -4.56
C LYS A 242 -29.82 36.83 -5.91
N THR A 243 -30.95 37.43 -6.24
CA THR A 243 -31.03 38.49 -7.26
C THR A 243 -31.85 39.65 -6.64
N PRO A 244 -31.36 40.90 -6.74
CA PRO A 244 -31.80 42.04 -5.92
C PRO A 244 -33.27 42.44 -6.07
#